data_AF-A0A147I5B7-F1
#
_entry.id   AF-A0A147I5B7-F1
#
_cell.length_a   1.000
_cell.length_b   1.000
_cell.length_c   1.000
_cell.angle_alpha   90.00
_cell.angle_beta   90.00
_cell.angle_gamma   90.00
#
_symmetry.space_group_name_H-M   'P 1'
#
loop_
_entity.id
_entity.type
_entity.pdbx_description
1 polymer ?
#
loop_
_entity_poly.entity_id
_entity_poly.type
_entity_poly.pdbx_seq_one_letter_code
_entity_poly.pdbx_strand_id
1 'polypeptide(L)'
;MKNIIIATAALVAAGSADAQQFRASADIFTGSGYAASYTGPGGTVSPSNRALGSVWGGGAETFDAFGWYNTGTGGLKLDRQVDLLSGNTFRFFDTFTNTGSSAASVTVNFFGNLGSDGDELVSYAKDGLFVSCEDDGAGACTDDAVVALVSGNNGMARAAITPDRYNASYLLNVAAGQSVSLVNFAFLARDVNGPTADDVALATSTGQALLAAPRYEGLSRDQVARVVNFTSPVPEPATWLTMILGFGVVGAAIRRRRVAALA
;
A
#
# COMPACT_ATOMS: atom_id res chain seq x y z
N MET A 1 -11.67 63.45 34.10
CA MET A 1 -12.23 62.10 34.30
C MET A 1 -12.19 61.40 32.95
N LYS A 2 -11.25 60.47 32.76
CA LYS A 2 -11.03 59.75 31.50
C LYS A 2 -11.66 58.36 31.62
N ASN A 3 -12.71 58.09 30.86
CA ASN A 3 -13.31 56.77 30.75
C ASN A 3 -12.49 55.94 29.77
N ILE A 4 -11.79 54.92 30.28
CA ILE A 4 -11.13 53.91 29.45
C ILE A 4 -12.15 52.78 29.28
N ILE A 5 -12.70 52.67 28.06
CA ILE A 5 -13.50 51.51 27.65
C ILE A 5 -12.50 50.43 27.25
N ILE A 6 -12.43 49.35 28.03
CA ILE A 6 -11.68 48.14 27.68
C ILE A 6 -12.62 47.27 26.85
N ALA A 7 -12.37 47.18 25.55
CA ALA A 7 -13.03 46.22 24.67
C ALA A 7 -12.28 44.88 24.78
N THR A 8 -12.89 43.91 25.46
CA THR A 8 -12.40 42.54 25.50
C THR A 8 -12.80 41.84 24.21
N ALA A 9 -11.87 41.72 23.26
CA ALA A 9 -12.05 40.87 22.09
C ALA A 9 -11.92 39.40 22.53
N ALA A 10 -13.02 38.66 22.52
CA ALA A 10 -12.99 37.22 22.66
C ALA A 10 -12.46 36.61 21.35
N LEU A 11 -11.20 36.16 21.36
CA LEU A 11 -10.72 35.22 20.34
C LEU A 11 -11.44 33.89 20.57
N VAL A 12 -12.46 33.62 19.76
CA VAL A 12 -12.98 32.26 19.60
C VAL A 12 -11.97 31.53 18.74
N ALA A 13 -11.08 30.77 19.37
CA ALA A 13 -10.29 29.76 18.68
C ALA A 13 -11.25 28.67 18.23
N ALA A 14 -11.71 28.72 16.98
CA ALA A 14 -12.31 27.58 16.31
C ALA A 14 -11.20 26.54 16.10
N GLY A 15 -10.98 25.69 17.10
CA GLY A 15 -10.25 24.46 16.89
C GLY A 15 -11.14 23.57 16.04
N SER A 16 -10.75 23.33 14.78
CA SER A 16 -11.24 22.17 14.06
C SER A 16 -10.84 20.95 14.90
N ALA A 17 -11.82 20.28 15.50
CA ALA A 17 -11.60 18.96 16.03
C ALA A 17 -11.38 18.06 14.81
N ASP A 18 -10.12 17.82 14.44
CA ASP A 18 -9.79 16.75 13.50
C ASP A 18 -10.43 15.48 14.08
N ALA A 19 -11.37 14.91 13.33
CA ALA A 19 -12.03 13.70 13.74
C ALA A 19 -10.97 12.59 13.84
N GLN A 20 -11.09 11.79 14.90
CA GLN A 20 -10.13 10.73 15.13
C GLN A 20 -10.35 9.62 14.10
N GLN A 21 -9.28 9.26 13.39
CA GLN A 21 -9.28 8.10 12.50
C GLN A 21 -9.51 6.80 13.28
N PHE A 22 -10.25 5.88 12.67
CA PHE A 22 -10.42 4.52 13.18
C PHE A 22 -9.08 3.75 13.15
N ARG A 23 -9.09 2.54 13.73
CA ARG A 23 -7.96 1.61 13.68
C ARG A 23 -8.42 0.31 13.04
N ALA A 24 -7.73 -0.11 11.98
CA ALA A 24 -7.94 -1.41 11.35
C ALA A 24 -7.64 -2.55 12.35
N SER A 25 -8.43 -3.61 12.26
CA SER A 25 -8.32 -4.82 13.10
C SER A 25 -7.36 -5.86 12.51
N ALA A 26 -6.91 -6.77 13.38
CA ALA A 26 -6.01 -7.86 13.06
C ALA A 26 -6.74 -8.97 12.28
N ASP A 27 -7.08 -8.68 11.04
CA ASP A 27 -8.10 -9.39 10.24
C ASP A 27 -7.54 -10.25 9.11
N ILE A 28 -6.24 -10.54 9.14
CA ILE A 28 -5.60 -11.40 8.13
C ILE A 28 -5.86 -12.85 8.50
N PHE A 29 -6.53 -13.59 7.61
CA PHE A 29 -6.86 -14.99 7.83
C PHE A 29 -5.63 -15.90 7.78
N THR A 30 -5.39 -16.65 8.86
CA THR A 30 -4.22 -17.51 9.04
C THR A 30 -4.48 -18.99 8.80
N GLY A 31 -5.73 -19.36 8.50
CA GLY A 31 -6.19 -20.74 8.33
C GLY A 31 -6.91 -21.31 9.55
N SER A 32 -6.60 -20.81 10.75
CA SER A 32 -7.24 -21.18 12.01
C SER A 32 -7.87 -20.01 12.77
N GLY A 33 -7.67 -18.78 12.29
CA GLY A 33 -8.18 -17.57 12.89
C GLY A 33 -7.68 -16.32 12.15
N TYR A 34 -7.58 -15.21 12.86
CA TYR A 34 -7.17 -13.91 12.32
C TYR A 34 -5.99 -13.33 13.09
N ALA A 35 -5.14 -12.59 12.40
CA ALA A 35 -3.95 -11.95 12.98
C ALA A 35 -3.58 -10.65 12.25
N ALA A 36 -2.65 -9.89 12.82
CA ALA A 36 -2.09 -8.68 12.20
C ALA A 36 -0.98 -9.00 11.18
N SER A 37 -0.55 -10.26 11.10
CA SER A 37 0.39 -10.71 10.07
C SER A 37 0.19 -12.18 9.73
N TYR A 38 0.63 -12.55 8.53
CA TYR A 38 0.67 -13.91 8.04
C TYR A 38 1.93 -14.13 7.20
N THR A 39 2.55 -15.30 7.32
CA THR A 39 3.62 -15.74 6.42
C THR A 39 3.45 -17.23 6.14
N GLY A 40 3.40 -17.60 4.87
CA GLY A 40 3.21 -18.99 4.47
C GLY A 40 2.76 -19.16 3.01
N PRO A 41 2.22 -20.33 2.65
CA PRO A 41 1.62 -20.55 1.34
C PRO A 41 0.49 -19.54 1.07
N GLY A 42 0.52 -18.90 -0.10
CA GLY A 42 -0.35 -17.75 -0.33
C GLY A 42 -1.63 -18.03 -1.10
N GLY A 43 -2.66 -17.23 -0.82
CA GLY A 43 -3.53 -16.55 -1.80
C GLY A 43 -4.46 -17.39 -2.68
N THR A 44 -4.28 -18.70 -2.75
CA THR A 44 -5.16 -19.63 -3.49
C THR A 44 -5.51 -20.85 -2.65
N VAL A 45 -4.81 -21.04 -1.52
CA VAL A 45 -5.02 -22.14 -0.59
C VAL A 45 -6.16 -21.80 0.34
N SER A 46 -7.18 -22.66 0.38
CA SER A 46 -8.42 -22.39 1.10
C SER A 46 -8.78 -23.50 2.09
N PRO A 47 -8.48 -23.37 3.39
CA PRO A 47 -9.29 -24.02 4.41
C PRO A 47 -10.64 -23.31 4.48
N SER A 48 -11.75 -24.07 4.36
CA SER A 48 -13.11 -23.57 4.60
C SER A 48 -13.55 -22.41 3.70
N ASN A 49 -13.24 -22.45 2.39
CA ASN A 49 -13.58 -21.44 1.38
C ASN A 49 -12.96 -20.04 1.59
N ARG A 50 -11.86 -19.93 2.36
CA ARG A 50 -11.15 -18.66 2.62
C ARG A 50 -9.68 -18.75 2.27
N ALA A 51 -9.16 -17.84 1.45
CA ALA A 51 -7.75 -17.87 1.03
C ALA A 51 -6.78 -17.48 2.16
N LEU A 52 -5.70 -18.24 2.36
CA LEU A 52 -4.66 -17.90 3.33
C LEU A 52 -4.03 -16.52 3.05
N GLY A 53 -3.96 -15.70 4.11
CA GLY A 53 -3.47 -14.33 4.06
C GLY A 53 -4.43 -13.33 3.40
N SER A 54 -5.68 -13.69 3.14
CA SER A 54 -6.71 -12.68 2.78
C SER A 54 -7.19 -11.92 4.00
N VAL A 55 -7.64 -10.68 3.83
CA VAL A 55 -8.19 -9.83 4.89
C VAL A 55 -9.73 -9.95 4.89
N TRP A 56 -10.33 -10.10 6.06
CA TRP A 56 -11.79 -10.21 6.23
C TRP A 56 -12.26 -9.23 7.30
N GLY A 57 -13.16 -8.32 6.97
CA GLY A 57 -13.54 -7.17 7.77
C GLY A 57 -12.65 -5.98 7.46
N GLY A 58 -11.34 -6.06 7.76
CA GLY A 58 -10.41 -4.93 7.57
C GLY A 58 -10.61 -3.78 8.57
N GLY A 59 -11.58 -3.90 9.46
CA GLY A 59 -12.09 -2.87 10.35
C GLY A 59 -13.20 -2.04 9.69
N ALA A 60 -14.30 -1.82 10.42
CA ALA A 60 -15.54 -1.25 9.90
C ALA A 60 -16.06 -2.00 8.66
N GLU A 61 -15.99 -3.34 8.68
CA GLU A 61 -16.53 -4.27 7.65
C GLU A 61 -16.16 -4.03 6.18
N THR A 62 -15.15 -3.18 5.92
CA THR A 62 -14.69 -2.75 4.59
C THR A 62 -14.29 -3.87 3.62
N PHE A 63 -14.11 -5.11 4.06
CA PHE A 63 -13.76 -6.22 3.18
C PHE A 63 -14.55 -7.49 3.48
N ASP A 64 -15.33 -7.96 2.50
CA ASP A 64 -15.92 -9.30 2.54
C ASP A 64 -14.89 -10.40 2.27
N ALA A 65 -13.81 -10.10 1.53
CA ALA A 65 -12.61 -10.92 1.38
C ALA A 65 -11.58 -10.22 0.46
N PHE A 66 -10.50 -9.66 1.00
CA PHE A 66 -9.55 -8.89 0.22
C PHE A 66 -8.17 -9.53 0.08
N GLY A 67 -7.61 -9.43 -1.13
CA GLY A 67 -6.22 -9.66 -1.44
C GLY A 67 -5.83 -11.12 -1.60
N TRP A 68 -6.39 -11.81 -2.59
CA TRP A 68 -6.07 -13.20 -2.95
C TRP A 68 -6.07 -13.43 -4.47
N TYR A 69 -5.61 -14.59 -4.95
CA TYR A 69 -5.49 -14.85 -6.40
C TYR A 69 -6.63 -15.70 -6.94
N ASN A 70 -7.68 -15.06 -7.45
CA ASN A 70 -8.95 -15.72 -7.77
C ASN A 70 -8.96 -16.62 -9.01
N THR A 71 -7.92 -16.55 -9.84
CA THR A 71 -7.73 -17.44 -11.00
C THR A 71 -6.62 -18.46 -10.81
N GLY A 72 -6.07 -18.58 -9.60
CA GLY A 72 -4.89 -19.40 -9.34
C GLY A 72 -3.58 -18.73 -9.76
N THR A 73 -2.49 -19.49 -9.74
CA THR A 73 -1.10 -19.01 -9.99
C THR A 73 -0.51 -19.47 -11.32
N GLY A 74 -1.30 -20.14 -12.17
CA GLY A 74 -0.82 -20.72 -13.43
C GLY A 74 0.26 -21.80 -13.24
N GLY A 75 0.29 -22.47 -12.08
CA GLY A 75 1.28 -23.50 -11.74
C GLY A 75 2.55 -22.98 -11.05
N LEU A 76 2.68 -21.67 -10.83
CA LEU A 76 3.75 -21.12 -10.00
C LEU A 76 3.50 -21.42 -8.52
N LYS A 77 4.56 -21.74 -7.76
CA LYS A 77 4.50 -21.79 -6.30
C LYS A 77 4.36 -20.37 -5.76
N LEU A 78 3.40 -20.14 -4.85
CA LEU A 78 3.18 -18.85 -4.21
C LEU A 78 3.51 -18.92 -2.71
N ASP A 79 4.49 -18.13 -2.30
CA ASP A 79 4.75 -17.79 -0.89
C ASP A 79 4.33 -16.35 -0.64
N ARG A 80 3.66 -16.11 0.48
CA ARG A 80 3.06 -14.83 0.81
C ARG A 80 3.48 -14.36 2.19
N GLN A 81 3.68 -13.07 2.31
CA GLN A 81 3.73 -12.35 3.57
C GLN A 81 2.70 -11.22 3.53
N VAL A 82 1.79 -11.18 4.50
CA VAL A 82 0.80 -10.11 4.65
C VAL A 82 0.95 -9.49 6.02
N ASP A 83 0.96 -8.16 6.07
CA ASP A 83 1.13 -7.42 7.31
C ASP A 83 0.13 -6.26 7.37
N LEU A 84 -0.53 -6.10 8.52
CA LEU A 84 -1.17 -4.85 8.90
C LEU A 84 -0.09 -3.93 9.47
N LEU A 85 0.34 -2.97 8.66
CA LEU A 85 1.33 -1.96 9.00
C LEU A 85 0.70 -0.81 9.80
N SER A 86 1.54 0.03 10.39
CA SER A 86 1.09 1.26 11.04
C SER A 86 0.27 2.14 10.10
N GLY A 87 -0.76 2.81 10.64
CA GLY A 87 -1.62 3.69 9.85
C GLY A 87 -2.52 2.92 8.88
N ASN A 88 -3.23 1.90 9.36
CA ASN A 88 -4.29 1.18 8.64
C ASN A 88 -3.92 0.72 7.23
N THR A 89 -2.67 0.26 7.03
CA THR A 89 -2.19 -0.18 5.72
C THR A 89 -1.95 -1.68 5.74
N PHE A 90 -2.72 -2.45 4.99
CA PHE A 90 -2.39 -3.83 4.68
C PHE A 90 -1.40 -3.88 3.52
N ARG A 91 -0.32 -4.63 3.68
CA ARG A 91 0.63 -4.95 2.61
C ARG A 91 0.57 -6.42 2.29
N PHE A 92 0.48 -6.74 1.01
CA PHE A 92 0.55 -8.10 0.47
C PHE A 92 1.84 -8.23 -0.34
N PHE A 93 2.81 -8.95 0.21
CA PHE A 93 4.05 -9.31 -0.48
C PHE A 93 3.98 -10.75 -0.95
N ASP A 94 3.90 -10.95 -2.25
CA ASP A 94 3.65 -12.24 -2.88
C ASP A 94 4.84 -12.65 -3.76
N THR A 95 5.44 -13.80 -3.50
CA THR A 95 6.56 -14.35 -4.28
C THR A 95 6.11 -15.56 -5.07
N PHE A 96 6.24 -15.45 -6.38
CA PHE A 96 5.93 -16.50 -7.34
C PHE A 96 7.21 -17.17 -7.80
N THR A 97 7.29 -18.49 -7.64
CA THR A 97 8.45 -19.29 -8.02
C THR A 97 8.06 -20.31 -9.08
N ASN A 98 8.81 -20.34 -10.18
CA ASN A 98 8.67 -21.37 -11.20
C ASN A 98 9.53 -22.58 -10.81
N THR A 99 8.89 -23.63 -10.33
CA THR A 99 9.55 -24.90 -9.94
C THR A 99 9.67 -25.89 -11.11
N GLY A 100 9.18 -25.53 -12.29
CA GLY A 100 9.27 -26.34 -13.51
C GLY A 100 10.63 -26.24 -14.20
N SER A 101 10.76 -26.96 -15.32
CA SER A 101 11.98 -27.04 -16.13
C SER A 101 12.01 -26.08 -17.33
N SER A 102 10.95 -25.31 -17.57
CA SER A 102 10.84 -24.34 -18.67
C SER A 102 10.31 -22.99 -18.17
N ALA A 103 10.53 -21.92 -18.93
CA ALA A 103 10.01 -20.61 -18.60
C ALA A 103 8.48 -20.60 -18.62
N ALA A 104 7.87 -19.87 -17.68
CA ALA A 104 6.44 -19.70 -17.55
C ALA A 104 6.04 -18.26 -17.87
N SER A 105 4.96 -18.08 -18.62
CA SER A 105 4.29 -16.80 -18.84
C SER A 105 2.84 -16.96 -18.41
N VAL A 106 2.49 -16.38 -17.26
CA VAL A 106 1.18 -16.61 -16.61
C VAL A 106 0.56 -15.30 -16.21
N THR A 107 -0.75 -15.20 -16.37
CA THR A 107 -1.51 -14.09 -15.78
C THR A 107 -2.03 -14.49 -14.42
N VAL A 108 -1.72 -13.69 -13.40
CA VAL A 108 -2.29 -13.83 -12.05
C VAL A 108 -3.18 -12.62 -11.76
N ASN A 109 -4.26 -12.85 -11.03
CA ASN A 109 -5.27 -11.82 -10.74
C ASN A 109 -5.38 -11.62 -9.23
N PHE A 110 -4.77 -10.54 -8.73
CA PHE A 110 -4.93 -10.14 -7.34
C PHE A 110 -6.32 -9.52 -7.17
N PHE A 111 -7.12 -10.09 -6.28
CA PHE A 111 -8.55 -9.83 -6.19
C PHE A 111 -8.95 -9.50 -4.76
N GLY A 112 -9.99 -8.67 -4.61
CA GLY A 112 -10.70 -8.51 -3.35
C GLY A 112 -12.16 -8.13 -3.55
N ASN A 113 -13.00 -8.54 -2.60
CA ASN A 113 -14.35 -8.01 -2.43
C ASN A 113 -14.30 -6.86 -1.40
N LEU A 114 -14.83 -5.69 -1.78
CA LEU A 114 -14.78 -4.43 -1.05
C LEU A 114 -16.02 -4.16 -0.18
N GLY A 115 -17.00 -5.07 -0.14
CA GLY A 115 -18.24 -4.88 0.63
C GLY A 115 -19.39 -5.72 0.06
N SER A 116 -20.57 -5.70 0.69
CA SER A 116 -21.73 -6.55 0.34
C SER A 116 -22.92 -5.79 -0.27
N ASP A 117 -22.83 -4.48 -0.30
CA ASP A 117 -23.85 -3.48 -0.62
C ASP A 117 -23.78 -3.03 -2.10
N GLY A 118 -22.62 -3.21 -2.75
CA GLY A 118 -22.55 -3.54 -4.18
C GLY A 118 -22.25 -2.41 -5.15
N ASP A 119 -22.01 -1.16 -4.69
CA ASP A 119 -21.64 -0.05 -5.57
C ASP A 119 -20.48 0.78 -4.99
N GLU A 120 -19.33 0.75 -5.67
CA GLU A 120 -18.16 1.55 -5.29
C GLU A 120 -18.15 2.90 -5.99
N LEU A 121 -18.08 3.98 -5.21
CA LEU A 121 -17.78 5.31 -5.69
C LEU A 121 -16.26 5.47 -5.88
N VAL A 122 -15.79 5.33 -7.12
CA VAL A 122 -14.37 5.55 -7.46
C VAL A 122 -14.06 7.05 -7.54
N SER A 123 -13.41 7.57 -6.50
CA SER A 123 -12.99 8.98 -6.40
C SER A 123 -11.65 9.27 -7.09
N TYR A 124 -10.79 8.26 -7.26
CA TYR A 124 -9.52 8.38 -7.98
C TYR A 124 -9.16 7.07 -8.68
N ALA A 125 -8.69 7.15 -9.93
CA ALA A 125 -8.19 5.99 -10.68
C ALA A 125 -7.06 6.41 -11.62
N LYS A 126 -5.81 6.15 -11.23
CA LYS A 126 -4.64 6.51 -12.04
C LYS A 126 -3.38 5.77 -11.62
N ASP A 127 -2.52 5.44 -12.59
CA ASP A 127 -1.13 5.00 -12.36
C ASP A 127 -0.99 3.83 -11.36
N GLY A 128 -1.96 2.90 -11.37
CA GLY A 128 -1.98 1.74 -10.46
C GLY A 128 -2.49 2.01 -9.04
N LEU A 129 -3.09 3.18 -8.81
CA LEU A 129 -3.86 3.53 -7.61
C LEU A 129 -5.34 3.68 -7.95
N PHE A 130 -6.18 3.02 -7.16
CA PHE A 130 -7.61 3.28 -7.06
C PHE A 130 -7.95 3.80 -5.66
N VAL A 131 -8.80 4.81 -5.57
CA VAL A 131 -9.43 5.25 -4.33
C VAL A 131 -10.93 5.13 -4.49
N SER A 132 -11.56 4.38 -3.60
CA SER A 132 -13.00 4.17 -3.62
C SER A 132 -13.57 4.03 -2.21
N CYS A 133 -14.87 4.04 -2.13
CA CYS A 133 -15.67 3.82 -0.93
C CYS A 133 -17.03 3.29 -1.38
N GLU A 134 -17.76 2.67 -0.46
CA GLU A 134 -19.17 2.34 -0.63
C GLU A 134 -19.99 3.61 -0.94
N ASP A 135 -20.80 3.56 -2.01
CA ASP A 135 -21.68 4.65 -2.46
C ASP A 135 -23.04 4.57 -1.75
N ASP A 136 -23.49 5.68 -1.17
CA ASP A 136 -24.83 5.80 -0.58
C ASP A 136 -25.98 5.86 -1.61
N GLY A 137 -25.64 5.79 -2.90
CA GLY A 137 -26.56 5.93 -4.03
C GLY A 137 -26.88 7.39 -4.37
N ALA A 138 -26.31 8.35 -3.63
CA ALA A 138 -26.35 9.79 -3.90
C ALA A 138 -24.97 10.34 -4.30
N GLY A 139 -23.95 9.48 -4.44
CA GLY A 139 -22.59 9.85 -4.82
C GLY A 139 -21.75 10.33 -3.65
N ALA A 140 -22.01 9.83 -2.44
CA ALA A 140 -21.20 10.07 -1.25
C ALA A 140 -20.75 8.75 -0.62
N CYS A 141 -19.57 8.77 0.01
CA CYS A 141 -19.10 7.64 0.79
C CYS A 141 -20.02 7.39 1.99
N THR A 142 -20.40 6.14 2.24
CA THR A 142 -21.10 5.71 3.46
C THR A 142 -20.46 4.47 4.07
N ASP A 143 -20.90 4.16 5.29
CA ASP A 143 -20.79 2.90 6.06
C ASP A 143 -19.45 2.17 6.21
N ASP A 144 -18.62 2.07 5.18
CA ASP A 144 -17.29 1.44 5.13
C ASP A 144 -16.14 2.47 5.06
N ALA A 145 -14.89 2.01 5.17
CA ALA A 145 -13.74 2.91 5.08
C ALA A 145 -13.45 3.28 3.62
N VAL A 146 -12.95 4.49 3.40
CA VAL A 146 -12.38 4.86 2.11
C VAL A 146 -11.09 4.08 1.90
N VAL A 147 -11.02 3.33 0.80
CA VAL A 147 -9.89 2.46 0.49
C VAL A 147 -8.97 3.12 -0.53
N ALA A 148 -7.66 3.01 -0.32
CA ALA A 148 -6.65 3.27 -1.35
C ALA A 148 -5.95 1.95 -1.71
N LEU A 149 -6.17 1.49 -2.93
CA LEU A 149 -5.70 0.22 -3.47
C LEU A 149 -4.53 0.49 -4.42
N VAL A 150 -3.33 0.04 -4.05
CA VAL A 150 -2.09 0.31 -4.79
C VAL A 150 -1.52 -0.98 -5.34
N SER A 151 -1.36 -1.04 -6.66
CA SER A 151 -0.97 -2.25 -7.39
C SER A 151 0.33 -2.14 -8.18
N GLY A 152 1.02 -1.01 -8.12
CA GLY A 152 2.31 -0.79 -8.78
C GLY A 152 2.39 0.55 -9.48
N ASN A 153 3.60 1.02 -9.79
CA ASN A 153 3.82 2.36 -10.39
C ASN A 153 4.45 2.31 -11.79
N ASN A 154 4.59 1.13 -12.40
CA ASN A 154 5.31 0.93 -13.67
C ASN A 154 4.41 0.45 -14.82
N GLY A 155 3.09 0.51 -14.65
CA GLY A 155 2.11 0.11 -15.66
C GLY A 155 1.96 -1.40 -15.86
N MET A 156 2.62 -2.24 -15.04
CA MET A 156 2.49 -3.70 -15.12
C MET A 156 1.10 -4.19 -14.72
N ALA A 157 0.48 -3.57 -13.71
CA ALA A 157 -0.85 -3.93 -13.22
C ALA A 157 -1.94 -3.39 -14.15
N ARG A 158 -2.93 -4.22 -14.47
CA ARG A 158 -4.21 -3.79 -15.07
C ARG A 158 -5.29 -3.92 -14.00
N ALA A 159 -5.56 -2.81 -13.30
CA ALA A 159 -6.49 -2.76 -12.20
C ALA A 159 -7.86 -2.19 -12.59
N ALA A 160 -8.92 -2.72 -12.00
CA ALA A 160 -10.29 -2.24 -12.15
C ALA A 160 -11.11 -2.55 -10.88
N ILE A 161 -12.18 -1.78 -10.70
CA ILE A 161 -13.22 -2.02 -9.71
C ILE A 161 -14.53 -2.30 -10.47
N THR A 162 -15.19 -3.42 -10.20
CA THR A 162 -16.44 -3.80 -10.88
C THR A 162 -17.28 -4.83 -10.10
N PRO A 163 -18.45 -4.45 -9.55
CA PRO A 163 -18.76 -3.14 -8.97
C PRO A 163 -18.12 -2.98 -7.58
N ASP A 164 -18.28 -3.97 -6.70
CA ASP A 164 -17.65 -4.15 -5.38
C ASP A 164 -16.32 -4.92 -5.43
N ARG A 165 -15.87 -5.30 -6.63
CA ARG A 165 -14.71 -6.18 -6.80
C ARG A 165 -13.52 -5.43 -7.33
N TYR A 166 -12.47 -5.41 -6.53
CA TYR A 166 -11.15 -5.05 -7.00
C TYR A 166 -10.50 -6.22 -7.73
N ASN A 167 -9.92 -5.96 -8.90
CA ASN A 167 -9.08 -6.92 -9.60
C ASN A 167 -7.88 -6.21 -10.21
N ALA A 168 -6.67 -6.69 -9.92
CA ALA A 168 -5.43 -6.29 -10.54
C ALA A 168 -4.76 -7.49 -11.23
N SER A 169 -4.76 -7.47 -12.57
CA SER A 169 -4.11 -8.50 -13.38
C SER A 169 -2.64 -8.19 -13.62
N TYR A 170 -1.78 -9.21 -13.51
CA TYR A 170 -0.35 -9.14 -13.77
C TYR A 170 0.08 -10.26 -14.72
N LEU A 171 0.80 -9.91 -15.79
CA LEU A 171 1.50 -10.89 -16.62
C LEU A 171 2.90 -11.15 -16.04
N LEU A 172 3.11 -12.33 -15.46
CA LEU A 172 4.38 -12.76 -14.90
C LEU A 172 5.15 -13.61 -15.89
N ASN A 173 6.38 -13.22 -16.19
CA ASN A 173 7.34 -14.01 -16.95
C ASN A 173 8.43 -14.52 -16.00
N VAL A 174 8.45 -15.82 -15.73
CA VAL A 174 9.32 -16.42 -14.72
C VAL A 174 10.10 -17.58 -15.33
N ALA A 175 11.42 -17.42 -15.45
CA ALA A 175 12.29 -18.49 -15.95
C ALA A 175 12.30 -19.70 -14.98
N ALA A 176 12.66 -20.87 -15.50
CA ALA A 176 12.77 -22.10 -14.71
C ALA A 176 13.70 -21.88 -13.49
N GLY A 177 13.24 -22.26 -12.29
CA GLY A 177 13.96 -22.11 -11.03
C GLY A 177 14.06 -20.67 -10.50
N GLN A 178 13.44 -19.67 -11.15
CA GLN A 178 13.48 -18.28 -10.71
C GLN A 178 12.23 -17.89 -9.93
N SER A 179 12.33 -16.76 -9.23
CA SER A 179 11.23 -16.14 -8.50
C SER A 179 11.09 -14.66 -8.85
N VAL A 180 9.85 -14.18 -8.90
CA VAL A 180 9.49 -12.75 -8.97
C VAL A 180 8.51 -12.44 -7.84
N SER A 181 8.48 -11.19 -7.39
CA SER A 181 7.60 -10.76 -6.32
C SER A 181 6.69 -9.62 -6.77
N LEU A 182 5.46 -9.62 -6.27
CA LEU A 182 4.53 -8.51 -6.36
C LEU A 182 4.33 -7.93 -4.95
N VAL A 183 4.17 -6.62 -4.86
CA VAL A 183 3.69 -5.96 -3.63
C VAL A 183 2.40 -5.21 -3.92
N ASN A 184 1.36 -5.43 -3.14
CA ASN A 184 0.11 -4.68 -3.21
C ASN A 184 -0.17 -4.05 -1.84
N PHE A 185 -0.87 -2.93 -1.85
CA PHE A 185 -1.32 -2.28 -0.62
C PHE A 185 -2.82 -1.99 -0.65
N ALA A 186 -3.44 -2.06 0.53
CA ALA A 186 -4.74 -1.49 0.80
C ALA A 186 -4.62 -0.62 2.05
N PHE A 187 -4.81 0.68 1.90
CA PHE A 187 -4.90 1.62 3.02
C PHE A 187 -6.36 1.97 3.28
N LEU A 188 -6.74 2.11 4.55
CA LEU A 188 -8.10 2.43 4.98
C LEU A 188 -8.12 3.75 5.74
N ALA A 189 -8.91 4.71 5.24
CA ALA A 189 -9.23 5.97 5.92
C ALA A 189 -10.70 6.01 6.32
N ARG A 190 -10.96 6.36 7.57
CA ARG A 190 -12.31 6.54 8.08
C ARG A 190 -12.23 7.27 9.40
N ASP A 191 -13.01 8.32 9.56
CA ASP A 191 -13.27 8.85 10.88
C ASP A 191 -14.16 7.90 11.69
N VAL A 192 -14.05 7.95 13.02
CA VAL A 192 -14.89 7.11 13.92
C VAL A 192 -16.40 7.29 13.68
N ASN A 193 -16.81 8.44 13.16
CA ASN A 193 -18.22 8.75 12.88
C ASN A 193 -18.66 8.39 11.45
N GLY A 194 -17.80 7.77 10.65
CA GLY A 194 -18.07 7.44 9.24
C GLY A 194 -17.09 8.13 8.29
N PRO A 195 -17.07 7.72 7.01
CA PRO A 195 -16.18 8.30 6.02
C PRO A 195 -16.59 9.74 5.66
N THR A 196 -15.59 10.58 5.36
CA THR A 196 -15.78 11.97 4.94
C THR A 196 -14.99 12.30 3.67
N ALA A 197 -15.17 13.51 3.12
CA ALA A 197 -14.32 13.98 2.03
C ALA A 197 -12.84 14.08 2.43
N ASP A 198 -12.54 14.32 3.71
CA ASP A 198 -11.17 14.34 4.22
C ASP A 198 -10.55 12.94 4.24
N ASP A 199 -11.36 11.89 4.46
CA ASP A 199 -10.92 10.50 4.32
C ASP A 199 -10.54 10.17 2.87
N VAL A 200 -11.30 10.68 1.88
CA VAL A 200 -10.95 10.55 0.46
C VAL A 200 -9.63 11.24 0.15
N ALA A 201 -9.40 12.44 0.70
CA ALA A 201 -8.14 13.16 0.54
C ALA A 201 -6.97 12.42 1.23
N LEU A 202 -7.19 11.86 2.41
CA LEU A 202 -6.21 11.07 3.15
C LEU A 202 -5.86 9.77 2.41
N ALA A 203 -6.85 9.05 1.91
CA ALA A 203 -6.67 7.83 1.11
C ALA A 203 -5.91 8.14 -0.18
N THR A 204 -6.28 9.21 -0.89
CA THR A 204 -5.60 9.63 -2.11
C THR A 204 -4.14 9.98 -1.86
N SER A 205 -3.86 10.84 -0.89
CA SER A 205 -2.49 11.27 -0.57
C SER A 205 -1.62 10.11 -0.06
N THR A 206 -2.17 9.22 0.76
CA THR A 206 -1.48 8.03 1.26
C THR A 206 -1.19 7.04 0.14
N GLY A 207 -2.17 6.79 -0.74
CA GLY A 207 -1.99 5.93 -1.92
C GLY A 207 -0.91 6.45 -2.87
N GLN A 208 -0.88 7.76 -3.11
CA GLN A 208 0.17 8.41 -3.90
C GLN A 208 1.55 8.30 -3.23
N ALA A 209 1.61 8.45 -1.90
CA ALA A 209 2.86 8.24 -1.16
C ALA A 209 3.36 6.79 -1.27
N LEU A 210 2.46 5.80 -1.20
CA LEU A 210 2.80 4.39 -1.40
C LEU A 210 3.26 4.08 -2.83
N LEU A 211 2.70 4.74 -3.84
CA LEU A 211 3.18 4.64 -5.22
C LEU A 211 4.62 5.17 -5.38
N ALA A 212 4.92 6.29 -4.72
CA ALA A 212 6.23 6.96 -4.82
C ALA A 212 7.30 6.26 -3.96
N ALA A 213 6.93 5.80 -2.77
CA ALA A 213 7.81 5.18 -1.79
C ALA A 213 7.12 3.96 -1.16
N PRO A 214 7.17 2.79 -1.82
CA PRO A 214 6.53 1.58 -1.31
C PRO A 214 7.11 1.15 0.04
N ARG A 215 6.22 0.67 0.90
CA ARG A 215 6.53 0.30 2.28
C ARG A 215 7.06 -1.13 2.38
N TYR A 216 8.37 -1.28 2.56
CA TYR A 216 9.09 -2.56 2.60
C TYR A 216 9.55 -3.00 4.00
N GLU A 217 9.00 -2.42 5.07
CA GLU A 217 9.38 -2.73 6.45
C GLU A 217 9.26 -4.23 6.74
N GLY A 218 10.29 -4.83 7.36
CA GLY A 218 10.29 -6.27 7.65
C GLY A 218 10.63 -7.18 6.46
N LEU A 219 10.83 -6.65 5.25
CA LEU A 219 11.35 -7.42 4.11
C LEU A 219 12.87 -7.31 3.99
N SER A 220 13.52 -8.40 3.61
CA SER A 220 14.94 -8.42 3.26
C SER A 220 15.23 -7.68 1.95
N ARG A 221 16.49 -7.26 1.75
CA ARG A 221 16.93 -6.65 0.49
C ARG A 221 16.69 -7.56 -0.72
N ASP A 222 16.91 -8.86 -0.56
CA ASP A 222 16.71 -9.83 -1.65
C ASP A 222 15.24 -9.98 -2.01
N GLN A 223 14.32 -9.91 -1.04
CA GLN A 223 12.89 -9.86 -1.30
C GLN A 223 12.51 -8.61 -2.09
N VAL A 224 12.99 -7.43 -1.67
CA VAL A 224 12.70 -6.17 -2.34
C VAL A 224 13.26 -6.14 -3.77
N ALA A 225 14.46 -6.70 -3.98
CA ALA A 225 15.09 -6.75 -5.30
C ALA A 225 14.32 -7.60 -6.32
N ARG A 226 13.40 -8.48 -5.87
CA ARG A 226 12.54 -9.29 -6.74
C ARG A 226 11.20 -8.63 -7.06
N VAL A 227 10.88 -7.46 -6.47
CA VAL A 227 9.62 -6.77 -6.74
C VAL A 227 9.61 -6.24 -8.17
N VAL A 228 8.63 -6.70 -8.97
CA VAL A 228 8.56 -6.37 -10.41
C VAL A 228 7.49 -5.35 -10.78
N ASN A 229 6.52 -5.09 -9.91
CA ASN A 229 5.45 -4.12 -10.18
C ASN A 229 5.74 -2.70 -9.70
N PHE A 230 6.95 -2.45 -9.18
CA PHE A 230 7.42 -1.11 -8.84
C PHE A 230 8.78 -0.84 -9.47
N THR A 231 8.94 0.32 -10.08
CA THR A 231 10.27 0.87 -10.36
C THR A 231 10.81 1.46 -9.06
N SER A 232 11.82 0.81 -8.49
CA SER A 232 12.58 1.41 -7.40
C SER A 232 13.38 2.59 -7.94
N PRO A 233 13.27 3.81 -7.37
CA PRO A 233 14.23 4.87 -7.62
C PRO A 233 15.54 4.47 -6.91
N VAL A 234 16.25 3.48 -7.45
CA VAL A 234 17.65 3.26 -7.10
C VAL A 234 18.37 4.52 -7.56
N PRO A 235 19.01 5.30 -6.66
CA PRO A 235 19.81 6.43 -7.10
C PRO A 235 20.82 5.89 -8.09
N GLU A 236 20.80 6.38 -9.32
CA GLU A 236 21.70 5.90 -10.35
C GLU A 236 23.14 5.98 -9.85
N PRO A 237 24.05 5.08 -10.29
CA PRO A 237 25.46 5.10 -9.89
C PRO A 237 26.13 6.49 -9.98
N ALA A 238 25.62 7.37 -10.86
CA ALA A 238 26.03 8.77 -10.95
C ALA A 238 25.77 9.57 -9.65
N THR A 239 24.66 9.34 -8.95
CA THR A 239 24.36 9.97 -7.65
C THR A 239 25.34 9.53 -6.57
N TRP A 240 25.75 8.25 -6.59
CA TRP A 240 26.78 7.74 -5.68
C TRP A 240 28.15 8.34 -6.00
N LEU A 241 28.50 8.42 -7.28
CA LEU A 241 29.75 9.01 -7.73
C LEU A 241 29.84 10.50 -7.37
N THR A 242 28.75 11.26 -7.54
CA THR A 242 28.72 12.69 -7.15
C THR A 242 28.81 12.90 -5.65
N MET A 243 28.18 12.05 -4.83
CA MET A 243 28.38 12.09 -3.37
C MET A 243 29.83 11.77 -2.98
N ILE A 244 30.42 10.71 -3.56
CA ILE A 244 31.82 10.33 -3.30
C ILE A 244 32.78 11.43 -3.75
N LEU A 245 32.57 12.01 -4.93
CA LEU A 245 33.34 13.16 -5.42
C LEU A 245 33.18 14.37 -4.51
N GLY A 246 31.96 14.68 -4.07
CA GLY A 246 31.66 15.78 -3.15
C GLY A 246 32.42 15.63 -1.83
N PHE A 247 32.35 14.46 -1.20
CA PHE A 247 33.13 14.17 0.01
C PHE A 247 34.64 14.19 -0.23
N GLY A 248 35.10 13.69 -1.38
CA GLY A 248 36.50 13.70 -1.78
C GLY A 248 37.05 15.13 -1.94
N VAL A 249 36.29 16.03 -2.57
CA VAL A 249 36.66 17.44 -2.74
C VAL A 249 36.71 18.19 -1.41
N VAL A 250 35.70 17.98 -0.54
CA VAL A 250 35.68 18.58 0.80
C VAL A 250 36.86 18.09 1.64
N GLY A 251 37.14 16.78 1.64
CA GLY A 251 38.29 16.20 2.32
C GLY A 251 39.64 16.75 1.80
N ALA A 252 39.79 16.87 0.49
CA ALA A 252 40.98 17.45 -0.14
C ALA A 252 41.19 18.92 0.23
N ALA A 253 40.12 19.71 0.28
CA ALA A 253 40.17 21.12 0.66
C ALA A 253 40.60 21.31 2.13
N ILE A 254 40.07 20.48 3.05
CA ILE A 254 40.45 20.51 4.48
C ILE A 254 41.93 20.10 4.65
N ARG A 255 42.40 19.08 3.92
CA ARG A 255 43.81 18.65 3.97
C ARG A 255 44.76 19.76 3.53
N ARG A 256 44.43 20.50 2.47
CA ARG A 256 45.26 21.63 1.99
C ARG A 256 45.34 22.78 3.01
N ARG A 257 44.25 23.07 3.74
CA ARG A 257 44.25 24.11 4.79
C ARG A 257 45.14 23.76 5.98
N ARG A 258 45.20 22.48 6.38
CA ARG A 258 46.08 22.04 7.47
C ARG A 258 47.57 22.10 7.11
N VAL A 259 47.92 21.79 5.86
CA VAL A 259 49.30 21.88 5.39
C VAL A 259 49.78 23.33 5.34
N ALA A 260 48.91 24.27 4.94
CA ALA A 260 49.24 25.69 4.92
C ALA A 260 49.32 26.35 6.31
N ALA A 261 48.78 25.73 7.37
CA ALA A 261 48.83 26.24 8.74
C ALA A 261 50.03 25.70 9.55
N LEU A 262 50.80 24.76 8.99
CA LEU A 262 52.00 24.16 9.60
C LEU A 262 53.31 24.59 8.92
N ALA A 263 53.23 25.52 7.95
CA ALA A 263 54.36 26.17 7.28
C ALA A 263 54.43 27.63 7.71
#